data_AF-A0A934J1J3-F1
#
_entry.id   AF-A0A934J1J3-F1
#
_cell.length_a   1.000
_cell.length_b   1.000
_cell.length_c   1.000
_cell.angle_alpha   90.00
_cell.angle_beta   90.00
_cell.angle_gamma   90.00
#
_symmetry.space_group_name_H-M   'P 1'
#
loop_
_entity.id
_entity.type
_entity.pdbx_description
1 polymer ?
#
loop_
_entity_poly.entity_id
_entity_poly.type
_entity_poly.pdbx_seq_one_letter_code
_entity_poly.pdbx_strand_id
1 'polypeptide(L)' 'MMTEIRATFPARAEAKEAEQKLQALRVSGLSSAEDGLSFTASVTPELIDRALYLIEQTGGEAQQSVLEQS' A
#
# COMPACT_ATOMS: atom_id res chain seq x y z
N MET A 1 -15.09 -1.22 -7.93
CA MET A 1 -14.83 -1.00 -6.50
C MET A 1 -13.33 -0.86 -6.33
N MET A 2 -12.88 0.10 -5.53
CA MET A 2 -11.47 0.26 -5.18
C MET A 2 -11.32 0.05 -3.68
N THR A 3 -10.18 -0.49 -3.28
CA THR A 3 -9.83 -0.65 -1.87
C THR A 3 -8.65 0.25 -1.59
N GLU A 4 -8.74 1.07 -0.55
CA GLU A 4 -7.58 1.78 -0.04
C GLU A 4 -6.82 0.86 0.90
N ILE A 5 -5.52 0.74 0.66
CA ILE A 5 -4.59 0.08 1.56
C ILE A 5 -3.76 1.16 2.24
N ARG A 6 -3.81 1.20 3.57
CA ARG A 6 -2.88 1.94 4.41
C ARG A 6 -1.80 0.98 4.90
N ALA A 7 -0.56 1.23 4.53
CA ALA A 7 0.59 0.44 4.98
C ALA A 7 1.44 1.23 5.97
N THR A 8 1.95 0.57 7.00
CA THR A 8 2.87 1.15 7.99
C THR A 8 4.10 0.26 8.14
N PHE A 9 5.28 0.86 8.25
CA PHE A 9 6.57 0.18 8.28
C PHE A 9 7.38 0.64 9.47
N PRO A 10 8.25 -0.23 10.01
CA PRO A 10 9.11 0.13 11.14
C PRO A 10 10.25 1.08 10.74
N ALA A 11 10.69 1.07 9.48
CA ALA A 11 11.67 2.03 8.97
C ALA A 11 11.36 2.55 7.56
N ARG A 12 11.91 3.74 7.25
CA ARG A 12 11.75 4.42 5.95
C ARG A 12 12.32 3.61 4.78
N ALA A 13 13.34 2.79 5.03
CA ALA A 13 13.94 1.96 3.99
C ALA A 13 12.94 0.91 3.47
N GLU A 14 12.25 0.22 4.40
CA GLU A 14 11.21 -0.76 4.09
C GLU A 14 10.00 -0.09 3.42
N ALA A 15 9.55 1.06 3.95
CA ALA A 15 8.46 1.84 3.35
C ALA A 15 8.75 2.20 1.88
N LYS A 16 9.96 2.70 1.61
CA LYS A 16 10.39 3.10 0.27
C LYS A 16 10.56 1.90 -0.67
N GLU A 17 11.01 0.76 -0.15
CA GLU A 17 11.09 -0.47 -0.95
C GLU A 17 9.70 -0.97 -1.34
N ALA A 18 8.77 -1.02 -0.38
CA ALA A 18 7.39 -1.42 -0.62
C ALA A 18 6.68 -0.48 -1.60
N GLU A 19 6.90 0.83 -1.46
CA GLU A 19 6.38 1.85 -2.37
C GLU A 19 6.84 1.60 -3.81
N GLN A 20 8.12 1.35 -4.04
CA GLN A 20 8.65 1.06 -5.38
C GLN A 20 8.06 -0.24 -5.96
N LYS A 21 7.91 -1.28 -5.14
CA LYS A 21 7.28 -2.55 -5.55
C LYS A 21 5.82 -2.35 -5.95
N LEU A 22 5.07 -1.54 -5.20
CA LEU A 22 3.67 -1.22 -5.48
C LEU A 22 3.52 -0.34 -6.73
N GLN A 23 4.41 0.63 -6.94
CA GLN A 23 4.47 1.40 -8.19
C GLN A 23 4.71 0.49 -9.40
N ALA A 24 5.57 -0.53 -9.28
CA ALA A 24 5.78 -1.53 -10.32
C ALA A 24 4.54 -2.40 -10.56
N LEU A 25 3.71 -2.61 -9.53
CA LEU A 25 2.41 -3.29 -9.61
C LEU A 25 1.31 -2.42 -10.25
N ARG A 26 1.62 -1.17 -10.63
CA ARG A 26 0.70 -0.19 -11.22
C ARG A 26 -0.53 0.12 -10.34
N VAL A 27 -0.34 0.13 -9.03
CA VAL A 27 -1.40 0.60 -8.13
C VAL A 27 -1.65 2.10 -8.33
N SER A 28 -2.89 2.53 -8.12
CA SER A 28 -3.28 3.93 -8.30
C SER A 28 -3.24 4.69 -6.98
N GLY A 29 -3.13 6.02 -7.04
CA GLY A 29 -3.32 6.87 -5.85
C GLY A 29 -2.35 6.58 -4.71
N LEU A 30 -1.10 6.22 -5.02
CA LEU A 30 -0.09 5.97 -4.00
C LEU A 30 0.39 7.31 -3.43
N SER A 31 0.22 7.49 -2.12
CA SER A 31 0.61 8.69 -1.39
C SER A 31 1.31 8.31 -0.09
N SER A 32 2.58 8.70 0.04
CA SER A 32 3.36 8.53 1.27
C SER A 32 2.93 9.58 2.31
N ALA A 33 2.87 9.18 3.58
CA ALA A 33 2.65 10.11 4.69
C ALA A 33 3.92 10.94 4.96
N GLU A 34 3.75 12.12 5.56
CA GLU A 34 4.86 13.05 5.87
C GLU A 34 5.96 12.43 6.76
N ASP A 35 5.58 11.48 7.61
CA ASP A 35 6.51 10.76 8.49
C ASP A 35 7.45 9.80 7.72
N GLY A 36 7.03 9.39 6.52
CA GLY A 36 7.78 8.49 5.63
C GLY A 36 7.79 7.02 6.07
N LEU A 37 7.07 6.68 7.15
CA LEU A 37 6.91 5.30 7.63
C LEU A 37 5.58 4.68 7.20
N SER A 38 4.68 5.43 6.59
CA SER A 38 3.39 4.92 6.12
C SER A 38 3.02 5.49 4.76
N PHE A 39 2.18 4.77 4.02
CA PHE A 39 1.60 5.25 2.77
C PHE A 39 0.18 4.73 2.61
N THR A 40 -0.60 5.41 1.78
CA THR A 40 -1.90 4.95 1.29
C THR A 40 -1.81 4.64 -0.20
N ALA A 41 -2.53 3.62 -0.65
CA ALA A 41 -2.61 3.24 -2.06
C ALA A 41 -4.04 2.81 -2.41
N SER A 42 -4.54 3.23 -3.57
CA SER A 42 -5.81 2.76 -4.13
C SER A 42 -5.55 1.57 -5.06
N VAL A 43 -6.03 0.41 -4.67
CA VAL A 43 -5.87 -0.84 -5.43
C VAL A 43 -7.20 -1.36 -5.96
N THR A 44 -7.14 -1.92 -7.16
CA THR A 44 -8.23 -2.70 -7.74
C THR A 44 -8.32 -4.07 -7.05
N PRO A 45 -9.50 -4.71 -7.01
CA PRO A 45 -9.72 -5.97 -6.28
C PRO A 45 -8.80 -7.10 -6.73
N GLU A 46 -8.42 -7.12 -8.01
CA GLU A 46 -7.47 -8.10 -8.57
C GLU A 46 -6.03 -7.96 -8.03
N LEU A 47 -5.67 -6.78 -7.51
CA LEU A 47 -4.33 -6.47 -7.00
C LEU A 47 -4.26 -6.45 -5.47
N ILE A 48 -5.38 -6.49 -4.75
CA ILE A 48 -5.42 -6.39 -3.28
C ILE A 48 -4.51 -7.44 -2.64
N ASP A 49 -4.74 -8.71 -2.94
CA ASP A 49 -4.00 -9.84 -2.34
C ASP A 49 -2.49 -9.69 -2.58
N ARG A 50 -2.11 -9.30 -3.81
CA ARG A 50 -0.71 -9.12 -4.18
C ARG A 50 -0.08 -7.89 -3.54
N ALA A 51 -0.83 -6.80 -3.39
CA ALA A 51 -0.38 -5.60 -2.72
C ALA A 51 -0.16 -5.86 -1.22
N LEU A 52 -1.09 -6.54 -0.56
CA LEU A 52 -0.96 -6.95 0.85
C LEU A 52 0.27 -7.84 1.04
N TYR A 53 0.43 -8.86 0.20
CA TYR A 53 1.58 -9.76 0.27
C TYR A 53 2.92 -9.03 0.11
N LEU A 54 3.00 -8.04 -0.79
CA LEU A 54 4.22 -7.23 -0.96
C LEU A 54 4.53 -6.38 0.27
N ILE A 55 3.52 -5.82 0.93
CA ILE A 55 3.69 -5.03 2.15
C ILE A 55 4.20 -5.92 3.28
N GLU A 56 3.57 -7.07 3.51
CA GLU A 56 4.00 -8.03 4.53
C GLU A 56 5.41 -8.59 4.24
N GLN A 57 5.71 -8.92 2.99
CA GLN A 57 7.04 -9.38 2.57
C GLN A 57 8.13 -8.34 2.84
N THR A 58 7.77 -7.06 2.79
CA THR A 58 8.71 -5.95 3.04
C THR A 58 8.73 -5.54 4.52
N GLY A 59 8.06 -6.31 5.40
CA GLY A 59 8.06 -6.07 6.85
C GLY A 59 7.07 -5.00 7.33
N GLY A 60 6.14 -4.59 6.46
CA GLY A 60 5.08 -3.64 6.81
C GLY A 60 3.78 -4.33 7.21
N GLU A 61 2.95 -3.57 7.91
CA GLU A 61 1.58 -3.95 8.25
C GLU A 61 0.61 -3.19 7.36
N ALA A 62 -0.34 -3.90 6.76
CA ALA A 62 -1.32 -3.33 5.85
C ALA A 62 -2.74 -3.38 6.44
N GLN A 63 -3.46 -2.27 6.31
CA GLN A 63 -4.88 -2.16 6.65
C GLN A 63 -5.66 -1.83 5.37
N GLN A 64 -6.63 -2.68 5.02
CA GLN A 64 -7.49 -2.47 3.87
C GLN A 64 -8.82 -1.84 4.31
N SER A 65 -9.25 -0.81 3.60
CA SER A 65 -10.56 -0.15 3.76
C SER A 65 -11.25 -0.09 2.41
N VAL A 66 -12.47 -0.59 2.32
CA VAL A 66 -13.25 -0.57 1.08
C VAL A 66 -13.72 0.87 0.82
N LEU A 67 -13.35 1.47 -0.32
CA LEU A 67 -13.99 2.71 -0.76
C LEU A 67 -15.29 2.34 -1.47
N GLU A 68 -16.39 2.33 -0.73
CA GLU A 68 -17.74 2.36 -1.31
C GLU A 68 -17.93 3.70 -2.03
N GLN A 69 -17.83 3.68 -3.36
CA GLN A 69 -18.26 4.78 -4.20
C GLN A 69 -19.79 4.76 -4.19
N SER A 70 -20.40 5.70 -3.45
CA SER A 70 -21.85 5.92 -3.36
C SER A 70 -22.45 6.35 -4.68
#